data_AF-A0A3D2S4P5-F1
#
_entry.id   AF-A0A3D2S4P5-F1
#
_cell.length_a   1.000
_cell.length_b   1.000
_cell.length_c   1.000
_cell.angle_alpha   90.00
_cell.angle_beta   90.00
_cell.angle_gamma   90.00
#
_symmetry.space_group_name_H-M   'P 1'
#
loop_
_entity.id
_entity.type
_entity.pdbx_description
1 polymer ?
#
loop_
_entity_poly.entity_id
_entity_poly.type
_entity_poly.pdbx_seq_one_letter_code
_entity_poly.pdbx_strand_id
1 'polypeptide(L)' 'MEKGGTKDLQISLKEIEQKIGVGSQVGDLAPNFSLPDVDGKIVSLKDFASKQTALLTFHRGKL' A
#
# COMPACT_ATOMS: atom_id res chain seq x y z
N MET A 1 31.57 -24.37 11.48
CA MET A 1 30.64 -23.46 12.19
C MET A 1 29.87 -22.70 11.12
N GLU A 2 28.71 -23.21 10.67
CA GLU A 2 27.80 -22.44 9.80
C GLU A 2 26.40 -22.49 10.40
N LYS A 3 26.00 -21.38 11.02
CA LYS A 3 24.63 -21.13 11.48
C LYS A 3 24.21 -19.70 11.09
N GLY A 4 24.42 -19.33 9.82
CA GLY A 4 24.04 -18.01 9.28
C GLY A 4 22.83 -18.06 8.35
N GLY A 5 22.85 -18.94 7.34
CA GLY A 5 21.95 -18.78 6.17
C GLY A 5 20.44 -18.91 6.42
N THR A 6 19.99 -19.72 7.38
CA THR A 6 18.55 -20.01 7.52
C THR A 6 17.74 -18.94 8.24
N LYS A 7 18.38 -18.10 9.06
CA LYS A 7 17.69 -17.01 9.79
C LYS A 7 17.53 -15.79 8.92
N ASP A 8 18.56 -15.47 8.14
CA ASP A 8 18.57 -14.32 7.23
C ASP A 8 17.53 -14.48 6.11
N LEU A 9 17.37 -15.71 5.59
CA LEU A 9 16.30 -16.07 4.65
C LEU A 9 14.90 -15.93 5.28
N GLN A 10 14.72 -16.34 6.54
CA GLN A 10 13.43 -16.20 7.24
C GLN A 10 13.07 -14.73 7.52
N ILE A 11 14.07 -13.90 7.82
CA ILE A 11 13.88 -12.45 8.02
C ILE A 11 13.48 -11.80 6.70
N SER A 12 14.17 -12.15 5.60
CA SER A 12 13.85 -11.64 4.27
C SER A 12 12.46 -12.05 3.79
N LEU A 13 12.05 -13.30 4.02
CA LEU A 13 10.70 -13.78 3.68
C LEU A 13 9.60 -13.07 4.49
N LYS A 14 9.80 -12.84 5.79
CA LYS A 14 8.87 -12.03 6.62
C LYS A 14 8.79 -10.58 6.16
N GLU A 15 9.92 -10.00 5.75
CA GLU A 15 9.97 -8.65 5.23
C GLU A 15 9.28 -8.54 3.87
N ILE A 16 9.38 -9.58 3.03
CA ILE A 16 8.62 -9.71 1.78
C ILE A 16 7.13 -9.90 2.08
N GLU A 17 6.73 -10.74 3.04
CA GLU A 17 5.34 -10.91 3.51
C GLU A 17 4.74 -9.63 4.12
N GLN A 18 5.54 -8.81 4.80
CA GLN A 18 5.14 -7.46 5.21
C GLN A 18 5.02 -6.50 4.02
N LYS A 19 5.73 -6.76 2.92
CA LYS A 19 5.72 -5.95 1.69
C LYS A 19 4.57 -6.31 0.75
N ILE A 20 4.07 -7.56 0.78
CA ILE A 20 2.75 -7.94 0.25
C ILE A 20 1.69 -7.60 1.31
N GLY A 21 1.39 -6.32 1.44
CA GLY A 21 0.54 -5.79 2.50
C GLY A 21 -0.77 -6.57 2.66
N VAL A 22 -1.00 -7.06 3.88
CA VAL A 22 -2.33 -7.45 4.35
C VAL A 22 -3.25 -6.24 4.08
N GLY A 23 -4.37 -6.43 3.40
CA GLY A 23 -5.29 -5.33 3.09
C GLY A 23 -5.67 -4.55 4.36
N SER A 24 -5.88 -3.23 4.23
CA SER A 24 -6.26 -2.38 5.37
C SER A 24 -7.48 -2.93 6.10
N GLN A 25 -7.42 -2.94 7.43
CA GLN A 25 -8.51 -3.33 8.32
C GLN A 25 -9.34 -2.10 8.72
N VAL A 26 -10.56 -2.35 9.23
CA VAL A 26 -11.43 -1.27 9.74
C VAL A 26 -10.76 -0.61 10.95
N GLY A 27 -10.63 0.72 10.89
CA GLY A 27 -9.99 1.53 11.93
C GLY A 27 -8.53 1.86 11.64
N ASP A 28 -7.90 1.23 10.64
CA ASP A 28 -6.57 1.61 10.19
C ASP A 28 -6.57 3.01 9.58
N LEU A 29 -5.43 3.71 9.71
CA LEU A 29 -5.20 4.92 8.95
C LEU A 29 -5.20 4.60 7.45
N ALA A 30 -5.89 5.43 6.67
CA ALA A 30 -5.89 5.29 5.22
C ALA A 30 -4.44 5.36 4.68
N PRO A 31 -4.05 4.44 3.78
CA PRO A 31 -2.71 4.44 3.22
C PRO A 31 -2.51 5.71 2.37
N ASN A 32 -1.31 6.27 2.44
CA ASN A 32 -0.96 7.39 1.58
C ASN A 32 -0.86 6.91 0.12
N PHE A 33 -1.23 7.77 -0.83
CA PHE A 33 -1.18 7.47 -2.27
C PHE A 33 -0.74 8.69 -3.07
N SER A 34 -0.27 8.43 -4.29
CA SER A 34 -0.01 9.42 -5.34
C SER A 34 -0.43 8.80 -6.66
N LEU A 35 -1.57 9.23 -7.20
CA LEU A 35 -2.21 8.64 -8.37
C LEU A 35 -2.70 9.75 -9.32
N PRO A 36 -2.72 9.51 -10.64
CA PRO A 36 -3.39 10.42 -11.56
C PRO A 36 -4.91 10.36 -11.38
N ASP A 37 -5.57 11.52 -11.48
CA ASP A 37 -7.01 11.61 -11.66
C ASP A 37 -7.43 11.40 -13.14
N VAL A 38 -8.72 11.59 -13.43
CA VAL A 38 -9.29 11.40 -14.78
C VAL A 38 -8.72 12.37 -15.83
N ASP A 39 -8.17 13.50 -15.40
CA ASP A 39 -7.52 14.49 -16.25
C ASP A 39 -5.99 14.29 -16.31
N GLY A 40 -5.48 13.23 -15.66
CA GLY A 40 -4.05 12.92 -15.59
C GLY A 40 -3.28 13.73 -14.56
N LYS A 41 -3.96 14.56 -13.75
CA LYS A 41 -3.32 15.35 -12.69
C LYS A 41 -3.01 14.45 -11.50
N ILE A 42 -1.79 14.55 -10.97
CA ILE A 42 -1.40 13.82 -9.78
C ILE A 42 -2.13 14.37 -8.55
N VAL A 43 -2.80 13.49 -7.83
CA VAL A 43 -3.48 13.75 -6.55
C VAL A 43 -3.02 12.79 -5.47
N SER A 44 -3.08 13.23 -4.21
CA SER A 44 -2.64 12.51 -3.02
C SER A 44 -3.72 12.48 -1.94
N LEU A 45 -3.56 11.62 -0.94
CA LEU A 45 -4.50 11.54 0.19
C LEU A 45 -4.68 12.90 0.90
N LYS A 46 -3.61 13.69 1.01
CA LYS A 46 -3.62 15.00 1.65
C LYS A 46 -4.56 15.99 0.96
N ASP A 47 -4.75 15.86 -0.35
CA ASP A 47 -5.62 16.74 -1.13
C ASP A 47 -7.12 16.54 -0.78
N PHE A 48 -7.43 15.43 -0.10
CA PHE A 48 -8.78 15.11 0.38
C PHE A 48 -8.95 15.27 1.90
N ALA A 49 -7.90 15.63 2.64
CA ALA A 49 -7.92 15.67 4.11
C ALA A 49 -8.86 16.75 4.70
N SER A 50 -9.26 17.75 3.91
CA SER A 50 -10.26 18.75 4.31
C SER A 50 -11.71 18.28 4.11
N LYS A 51 -11.93 17.10 3.52
CA LYS A 51 -13.24 16.48 3.33
C LYS A 51 -13.45 15.37 4.36
N GLN A 52 -14.68 15.19 4.85
CA GLN A 52 -14.98 14.21 5.91
C GLN A 52 -14.70 12.76 5.48
N THR A 53 -14.84 12.43 4.19
CA THR A 53 -14.67 11.07 3.67
C THR A 53 -14.05 11.10 2.27
N ALA A 54 -13.11 10.19 2.00
CA ALA A 54 -12.59 9.91 0.66
C ALA A 54 -12.95 8.47 0.27
N LEU A 55 -13.39 8.27 -0.98
CA LEU A 55 -13.68 6.95 -1.56
C LEU A 55 -12.69 6.67 -2.69
N LEU A 56 -11.90 5.60 -2.55
CA LEU A 56 -10.97 5.13 -3.56
C LEU A 56 -11.51 3.82 -4.16
N THR A 57 -11.70 3.80 -5.48
CA THR A 57 -12.19 2.61 -6.20
C THR A 57 -11.17 2.21 -7.27
N PHE A 58 -10.87 0.92 -7.34
CA PHE A 58 -9.97 0.36 -8.34
C PHE A 58 -10.78 -0.36 -9.40
N HIS A 59 -10.76 0.16 -10.62
CA HIS A 59 -11.40 -0.47 -11.78
C HIS A 59 -10.34 -1.20 -12.62
N ARG A 60 -10.67 -2.40 -13.10
CA ARG A 60 -9.82 -3.12 -14.05
C ARG A 60 -9.84 -2.39 -15.39
N GLY A 61 -8.67 -2.00 -15.90
CA GLY A 61 -8.54 -1.45 -17.25
C GLY A 61 -8.90 -2.48 -18.32
N LYS A 62 -9.28 -2.02 -19.52
CA LYS A 62 -9.29 -2.89 -20.71
C LYS A 62 -7.86 -3.23 -21.07
N LEU A 63 -7.60 -4.53 -21.26
CA LEU A 63 -6.33 -5.06 -21.81
C LEU A 63 -6.17 -4.66 -23.27
#